data_AF-A0A7X9ABW8-F1
#
_entry.id   AF-A0A7X9ABW8-F1
#
_cell.length_a   1.000
_cell.length_b   1.000
_cell.length_c   1.000
_cell.angle_alpha   90.00
_cell.angle_beta   90.00
_cell.angle_gamma   90.00
#
_symmetry.space_group_name_H-M   'P 1'
#
loop_
_entity.id
_entity.type
_entity.pdbx_description
1 polymer ?
#
loop_
_entity_poly.entity_id
_entity_poly.type
_entity_poly.pdbx_seq_one_letter_code
_entity_poly.pdbx_strand_id
1 'polypeptide(L)' 'MSRKLISITSGCFNEEQNLVELWERLKKVFENEPAYDFELIITDNCSTDRSREVLRRLASEDSR' A
#
# COMPACT_ATOMS: atom_id res chain seq x y z
N MET A 1 5.47 -17.51 17.26
CA MET A 1 6.08 -16.17 17.44
C MET A 1 5.42 -15.23 16.45
N SER A 2 5.05 -14.01 16.84
CA SER A 2 4.55 -13.03 15.87
C SER A 2 5.70 -12.65 14.93
N ARG A 3 5.43 -12.54 13.63
CA ARG A 3 6.41 -12.00 12.69
C ARG A 3 6.66 -10.53 13.03
N LYS A 4 7.83 -10.01 12.67
CA LYS A 4 8.09 -8.57 12.80
C LYS A 4 7.30 -7.83 11.73
N LEU A 5 6.62 -6.75 12.11
CA LEU A 5 5.91 -5.89 11.19
C LEU A 5 6.87 -4.85 10.58
N ILE A 6 6.86 -4.73 9.25
CA ILE A 6 7.54 -3.67 8.52
C ILE A 6 6.50 -2.65 8.04
N SER A 7 6.56 -1.42 8.55
CA SER A 7 5.73 -0.31 8.09
C SER A 7 6.38 0.42 6.92
N ILE A 8 5.77 0.35 5.75
CA ILE A 8 6.22 1.09 4.56
C ILE A 8 5.38 2.36 4.45
N THR A 9 6.03 3.51 4.37
CA THR A 9 5.34 4.81 4.27
C THR A 9 5.66 5.48 2.94
N SER A 10 4.68 6.12 2.33
CA SER A 10 4.89 6.95 1.13
C SER A 10 3.92 8.14 1.09
N GLY A 11 4.40 9.25 0.53
CA GLY A 11 3.52 10.34 0.10
C GLY A 11 2.82 9.98 -1.21
N CYS A 12 1.67 10.61 -1.47
CA CYS A 12 0.90 10.46 -2.69
C CYS A 12 0.33 11.82 -3.12
N PHE A 13 0.58 12.24 -4.36
CA PHE A 13 -0.09 13.38 -4.99
C PHE A 13 -0.35 13.07 -6.47
N ASN A 14 -1.61 12.88 -6.82
CA ASN A 14 -2.05 12.55 -8.18
C ASN A 14 -1.38 11.30 -8.78
N GLU A 15 -1.44 10.17 -8.06
CA GLU A 15 -0.81 8.90 -8.41
C GLU A 15 -1.83 7.80 -8.76
N GLU A 16 -3.05 8.14 -9.23
CA GLU A 16 -4.14 7.17 -9.42
C GLU A 16 -3.75 5.95 -10.28
N GLN A 17 -2.82 6.12 -11.21
CA GLN A 17 -2.32 5.08 -12.12
C GLN A 17 -1.28 4.16 -11.48
N ASN A 18 -0.60 4.62 -10.43
CA ASN A 18 0.58 3.96 -9.86
C ASN A 18 0.24 3.14 -8.61
N LEU A 19 -0.83 3.53 -7.89
CA LEU A 19 -1.20 2.93 -6.60
C LEU A 19 -1.44 1.41 -6.66
N VAL A 20 -2.11 0.93 -7.72
CA VAL A 20 -2.40 -0.51 -7.87
C VAL A 20 -1.11 -1.29 -8.12
N GLU A 21 -0.26 -0.82 -9.04
CA GLU A 21 1.01 -1.50 -9.35
C GLU A 21 1.97 -1.47 -8.14
N LEU A 22 2.02 -0.36 -7.40
CA LEU A 22 2.79 -0.26 -6.16
C LEU A 22 2.35 -1.35 -5.17
N TRP A 23 1.04 -1.49 -4.95
CA TRP A 23 0.50 -2.51 -4.06
C TRP A 23 0.84 -3.93 -4.51
N GLU A 24 0.61 -4.25 -5.79
CA GLU A 24 0.89 -5.57 -6.35
C GLU A 24 2.37 -5.95 -6.26
N ARG A 25 3.28 -4.99 -6.48
CA ARG A 25 4.72 -5.22 -6.37
C ARG A 25 5.17 -5.43 -4.94
N LEU A 26 4.62 -4.67 -3.99
CA LEU A 26 4.92 -4.85 -2.57
C LEU A 26 4.45 -6.24 -2.10
N LYS A 27 3.23 -6.67 -2.47
CA LYS A 27 2.76 -8.03 -2.17
C LYS A 27 3.75 -9.10 -2.63
N LYS A 28 4.20 -9.04 -3.88
CA LYS A 28 5.17 -10.00 -4.44
C LYS A 28 6.51 -10.01 -3.71
N VAL A 29 6.97 -8.87 -3.20
CA VAL A 29 8.20 -8.82 -2.39
C VAL A 29 7.98 -9.59 -1.08
N PHE A 30 6.87 -9.35 -0.39
CA PHE A 30 6.60 -9.98 0.90
C PHE A 30 6.13 -11.44 0.81
N GLU A 31 5.61 -11.88 -0.33
CA GLU A 31 5.44 -13.30 -0.64
C GLU A 31 6.77 -14.07 -0.59
N ASN A 32 7.87 -13.41 -0.95
CA ASN A 32 9.23 -13.98 -0.89
C ASN A 32 9.92 -13.76 0.46
N GLU A 33 9.32 -13.01 1.39
CA GLU A 33 9.88 -12.67 2.69
C GLU A 33 8.94 -13.09 3.84
N PRO A 34 8.62 -14.40 4.00
CA PRO A 34 7.59 -14.89 4.93
C PRO A 34 7.98 -14.77 6.41
N ALA A 35 9.16 -14.24 6.72
CA ALA A 35 9.61 -13.93 8.07
C ALA A 35 8.98 -12.63 8.63
N TYR A 36 8.39 -11.81 7.75
CA TYR A 36 7.84 -10.50 8.09
C TYR A 36 6.36 -10.42 7.73
N ASP A 37 5.63 -9.63 8.52
CA ASP A 37 4.37 -9.04 8.09
C ASP A 37 4.65 -7.61 7.61
N PHE A 38 3.76 -7.03 6.82
CA PHE A 38 3.93 -5.65 6.35
C PHE A 38 2.61 -4.89 6.26
N GLU A 39 2.72 -3.57 6.41
CA GLU A 39 1.64 -2.62 6.16
C GLU A 39 2.14 -1.52 5.22
N LEU A 40 1.22 -0.93 4.45
CA LEU A 40 1.49 0.20 3.57
C LEU A 40 0.66 1.42 4.02
N ILE A 41 1.34 2.46 4.47
CA ILE A 41 0.74 3.70 4.92
C ILE A 41 0.97 4.77 3.84
N ILE A 42 -0.10 5.16 3.15
CA ILE A 42 -0.06 6.23 2.14
C ILE A 42 -0.68 7.51 2.69
N THR A 43 0.08 8.60 2.65
CA THR A 43 -0.41 9.94 2.99
C THR A 43 -0.73 10.70 1.71
N ASP A 44 -2.02 10.88 1.42
CA ASP A 44 -2.49 11.73 0.32
C ASP A 44 -2.26 13.21 0.62
N ASN A 45 -1.61 13.90 -0.32
CA ASN A 45 -1.28 15.33 -0.24
C ASN A 45 -2.27 16.16 -1.07
N CYS A 46 -3.56 16.08 -0.75
CA CYS A 46 -4.60 16.85 -1.45
C CYS A 46 -4.66 16.58 -2.96
N SER A 47 -4.60 15.31 -3.36
CA SER A 47 -4.76 14.93 -4.76
C SER A 47 -6.10 15.43 -5.32
N THR A 48 -6.06 15.85 -6.59
CA THR A 48 -7.21 16.33 -7.36
C THR A 48 -7.73 15.29 -8.37
N ASP A 49 -7.07 14.14 -8.46
CA ASP A 49 -7.49 12.97 -9.25
C ASP A 49 -8.19 11.91 -8.38
N ARG A 50 -8.33 10.68 -8.88
CA ARG A 50 -8.99 9.58 -8.13
C ARG A 50 -8.05 8.84 -7.17
N SER A 51 -6.86 9.35 -6.84
CA SER A 51 -5.93 8.69 -5.91
C SER A 51 -6.62 8.28 -4.61
N ARG A 52 -7.43 9.18 -4.03
CA ARG A 52 -8.19 8.92 -2.80
C ARG A 52 -9.24 7.81 -2.93
N GLU A 53 -9.85 7.67 -4.10
CA GLU A 53 -10.81 6.60 -4.38
C GLU A 53 -10.08 5.26 -4.49
N VAL A 54 -8.98 5.23 -5.26
CA VAL A 54 -8.14 4.05 -5.44
C VAL A 54 -7.58 3.56 -4.10
N LEU A 55 -7.06 4.46 -3.26
CA LEU A 55 -6.55 4.14 -1.92
C LEU A 55 -7.64 3.50 -1.04
N ARG A 56 -8.85 4.06 -1.00
CA ARG A 56 -9.95 3.50 -0.21
C ARG A 56 -10.38 2.12 -0.72
N ARG A 57 -10.43 1.93 -2.03
CA ARG A 57 -10.74 0.64 -2.63
C ARG A 57 -9.70 -0.41 -2.22
N LEU A 58 -8.42 -0.12 -2.43
CA LEU A 58 -7.32 -1.03 -2.07
C LEU A 58 -7.36 -1.42 -0.58
N ALA A 59 -7.57 -0.45 0.30
CA ALA A 59 -7.70 -0.70 1.75
C ALA A 59 -8.97 -1.49 2.14
N SER A 60 -10.01 -1.49 1.31
CA SER A 60 -11.23 -2.29 1.55
C SER A 60 -11.12 -3.73 1.04
N GLU A 61 -10.28 -3.96 0.02
CA GLU A 61 -10.06 -5.26 -0.60
C GLU A 61 -9.00 -6.10 0.14
N ASP A 62 -8.20 -5.47 1.00
CA ASP A 62 -7.12 -6.12 1.74
C ASP A 62 -7.14 -5.73 3.22
N SER A 63 -7.26 -6.72 4.11
CA SER A 63 -7.39 -6.52 5.55
C SER A 63 -6.08 -6.58 6.32
N ARG A 64 -4.95 -6.57 5.61
CA ARG A 64 -3.61 -6.55 6.21
C ARG A 64 -3.32 -5.25 6.93
#